data_AF-A0A2G2ZW24-F1
#
_entry.id   AF-A0A2G2ZW24-F1
#
_cell.length_a   1.000
_cell.length_b   1.000
_cell.length_c   1.000
_cell.angle_alpha   90.00
_cell.angle_beta   90.00
_cell.angle_gamma   90.00
#
_symmetry.space_group_name_H-M   'P 1'
#
loop_
_entity.id
_entity.type
_entity.pdbx_description
1 polymer ?
#
loop_
_entity_poly.entity_id
_entity_poly.type
_entity_poly.pdbx_seq_one_letter_code
_entity_poly.pdbx_strand_id
1 'polypeptide(L)'
;MTGGVDVLVEGAGSGEAAAGRFKEKRVVFLKQLVGSGLLLVSGPFKVNEISLRRVNQAYVIATSTKVDVSRVNVDKIDDKYFSKEVEKKVEKGEGEFFEEKKEEKNVLPQEKKDDQKAVDAVLLKAIECVPELKAYLSARFSLKSGMKPHEFVF
;
A
#
# COMPACT_ATOMS: atom_id res chain seq x y z
N MET A 1 10.19 13.62 -20.62
CA MET A 1 9.21 13.90 -19.55
C MET A 1 9.51 12.94 -18.43
N THR A 2 10.18 13.40 -17.38
CA THR A 2 10.72 12.57 -16.29
C THR A 2 9.58 11.94 -15.49
N GLY A 3 9.40 10.63 -15.65
CA GLY A 3 8.35 9.81 -15.03
C GLY A 3 8.56 9.59 -13.54
N GLY A 4 8.65 10.69 -12.79
CA GLY A 4 8.60 10.66 -11.34
C GLY A 4 7.17 10.36 -10.90
N VAL A 5 7.01 9.44 -9.96
CA VAL A 5 5.72 9.02 -9.44
C VAL A 5 5.55 9.56 -8.03
N ASP A 6 4.33 10.01 -7.72
CA ASP A 6 4.05 10.81 -6.54
C ASP A 6 4.12 9.95 -5.26
N VAL A 7 4.72 10.51 -4.22
CA VAL A 7 4.56 9.99 -2.86
C VAL A 7 3.15 10.36 -2.40
N LEU A 8 2.44 9.36 -1.93
CA LEU A 8 1.06 9.44 -1.52
C LEU A 8 0.98 9.31 0.01
N VAL A 9 0.10 10.07 0.65
CA VAL A 9 -0.26 9.88 2.06
C VAL A 9 -1.62 9.21 2.13
N GLU A 10 -1.74 8.08 2.82
CA GLU A 10 -3.07 7.56 3.16
C GLU A 10 -3.73 8.49 4.18
N GLY A 11 -4.66 9.31 3.71
CA GLY A 11 -5.36 10.33 4.49
C GLY A 11 -6.37 9.70 5.45
N ALA A 12 -6.27 10.07 6.72
CA ALA A 12 -7.40 9.98 7.64
C ALA A 12 -8.32 11.18 7.36
N GLY A 13 -9.50 10.93 6.78
CA GLY A 13 -10.55 11.94 6.74
C GLY A 13 -10.90 12.39 8.17
N SER A 14 -11.23 13.66 8.35
CA SER A 14 -11.66 14.29 9.62
C SER A 14 -13.04 13.81 10.12
N GLY A 15 -13.44 12.60 9.74
CA GLY A 15 -14.66 11.92 10.14
C GLY A 15 -14.29 10.48 10.47
N GLU A 16 -14.79 10.03 11.60
CA GLU A 16 -14.62 8.74 12.27
C GLU A 16 -14.92 7.52 11.37
N ALA A 17 -14.15 7.29 10.30
CA ALA A 17 -14.36 6.14 9.40
C ALA A 17 -13.18 5.75 8.49
N ALA A 18 -12.03 6.44 8.52
CA ALA A 18 -10.81 5.78 8.06
C ALA A 18 -10.34 4.95 9.26
N ALA A 19 -10.52 3.63 9.26
CA ALA A 19 -10.02 2.70 10.29
C ALA A 19 -9.02 1.70 9.69
N GLY A 20 -8.25 2.12 8.69
CA GLY A 20 -7.22 1.29 8.06
C GLY A 20 -5.97 1.14 8.93
N ARG A 21 -5.39 -0.08 8.95
CA ARG A 21 -4.11 -0.40 9.60
C ARG A 21 -2.94 0.50 9.17
N PHE A 22 -3.05 1.15 8.00
CA PHE A 22 -1.98 1.92 7.36
C PHE A 22 -2.27 3.42 7.24
N LYS A 23 -3.28 3.92 7.97
CA LYS A 23 -3.57 5.34 8.07
C LYS A 23 -2.33 6.18 8.37
N GLU A 24 -2.30 7.37 7.77
CA GLU A 24 -1.27 8.40 7.98
C GLU A 24 0.13 7.99 7.52
N LYS A 25 0.27 6.80 6.94
CA LYS A 25 1.54 6.36 6.38
C LYS A 25 1.72 6.94 4.99
N ARG A 26 2.98 7.26 4.70
CA ARG A 26 3.44 7.68 3.37
C ARG A 26 3.82 6.45 2.56
N VAL A 27 3.50 6.49 1.29
CA VAL A 27 3.61 5.35 0.38
C VAL A 27 3.94 5.83 -1.02
N VAL A 28 4.55 4.98 -1.83
CA VAL A 28 4.91 5.31 -3.21
C VAL A 28 3.84 4.75 -4.14
N PHE A 29 3.33 5.60 -5.02
CA PHE A 29 2.45 5.15 -6.09
C PHE A 29 3.24 4.41 -7.16
N LEU A 30 2.68 3.34 -7.71
CA LEU A 30 3.34 2.56 -8.75
C LEU A 30 2.57 2.63 -10.07
N LYS A 31 1.29 2.26 -10.03
CA LYS A 31 0.45 2.14 -11.23
C LYS A 31 -1.02 2.26 -10.85
N GLN A 32 -1.84 2.80 -11.73
CA GLN A 32 -3.29 2.69 -11.62
C GLN A 32 -3.75 1.38 -12.28
N LEU A 33 -4.54 0.59 -11.56
CA LEU A 33 -5.12 -0.63 -12.09
C LEU A 33 -6.27 -0.27 -13.02
N VAL A 34 -6.15 -0.68 -14.29
CA VAL A 34 -7.10 -0.30 -15.35
C VAL A 34 -8.46 -0.98 -15.16
N GLY A 35 -8.50 -2.15 -14.51
CA GLY A 35 -9.74 -2.91 -14.30
C GLY A 35 -10.65 -2.30 -13.24
N SER A 36 -10.10 -1.91 -12.09
CA SER A 36 -10.87 -1.38 -10.95
C SER A 36 -10.76 0.14 -10.77
N GLY A 37 -9.83 0.81 -11.45
CA GLY A 37 -9.49 2.21 -11.21
C GLY A 37 -8.73 2.46 -9.89
N LEU A 38 -8.43 1.41 -9.12
CA LEU A 38 -7.71 1.51 -7.85
C LEU A 38 -6.22 1.78 -8.06
N LEU A 39 -5.59 2.41 -7.08
CA LEU A 39 -4.16 2.71 -7.10
C LEU A 39 -3.38 1.54 -6.52
N LEU A 40 -2.40 1.03 -7.27
CA LEU A 40 -1.38 0.12 -6.75
C LEU A 40 -0.30 0.95 -6.06
N VAL A 41 -0.11 0.65 -4.79
CA VAL A 41 0.74 1.41 -3.89
C VAL A 41 1.68 0.46 -3.16
N SER A 42 2.91 0.89 -2.93
CA SER A 42 3.90 0.19 -2.10
C SER A 42 4.66 1.18 -1.22
N GLY A 43 4.87 0.86 0.04
CA GLY A 43 5.83 1.56 0.89
C GLY A 43 6.86 0.54 1.32
N PRO A 44 8.14 0.60 0.86
CA PRO A 44 9.07 -0.53 0.96
C PRO A 44 8.98 -1.22 2.32
N PHE A 45 8.79 -2.54 2.33
CA PHE A 45 8.36 -3.26 3.53
C PHE A 45 9.34 -3.07 4.69
N LYS A 46 10.63 -2.89 4.39
CA LYS A 46 11.70 -2.61 5.36
C LYS A 46 11.62 -1.24 6.04
N VAL A 47 10.94 -0.25 5.43
CA VAL A 47 10.86 1.12 5.94
C VAL A 47 9.53 1.33 6.69
N ASN A 48 8.42 0.92 6.06
CA ASN A 48 7.08 1.28 6.53
C ASN A 48 6.19 0.09 6.88
N GLU A 49 6.68 -1.15 6.68
CA GLU A 49 5.91 -2.40 6.85
C GLU A 49 4.65 -2.47 5.97
N ILE A 50 4.66 -1.76 4.84
CA ILE A 50 3.55 -1.76 3.88
C ILE A 50 3.92 -2.70 2.73
N SER A 51 3.11 -3.72 2.50
CA SER A 51 3.24 -4.52 1.28
C SER A 51 2.45 -3.87 0.15
N LEU A 52 2.65 -4.36 -1.07
CA LEU A 52 1.84 -4.06 -2.24
C LEU A 52 0.35 -4.18 -1.89
N ARG A 53 -0.38 -3.08 -2.12
CA ARG A 53 -1.79 -2.94 -1.76
C ARG A 53 -2.52 -2.09 -2.79
N ARG A 54 -3.81 -2.39 -2.95
CA ARG A 54 -4.76 -1.54 -3.68
C ARG A 54 -5.39 -0.53 -2.73
N VAL A 55 -5.35 0.74 -3.11
CA VAL A 55 -5.91 1.85 -2.35
C VAL A 55 -6.86 2.64 -3.25
N ASN A 56 -7.98 3.09 -2.69
CA ASN A 56 -8.91 3.97 -3.40
C ASN A 56 -8.35 5.41 -3.38
N GLN A 57 -8.33 6.07 -4.53
CA GLN A 57 -7.84 7.44 -4.72
C GLN A 57 -8.51 8.44 -3.76
N ALA A 58 -9.77 8.21 -3.36
CA ALA A 58 -10.47 9.08 -2.42
C ALA A 58 -9.83 9.17 -1.02
N TYR A 59 -9.02 8.19 -0.63
CA TYR A 59 -8.34 8.15 0.67
C TYR A 59 -6.88 8.58 0.60
N VAL A 60 -6.46 9.17 -0.51
CA VAL A 60 -5.06 9.40 -0.78
C VAL A 60 -4.81 10.87 -1.11
N ILE A 61 -3.79 11.44 -0.48
CA ILE A 61 -3.32 12.80 -0.74
C ILE A 61 -2.06 12.69 -1.59
N ALA A 62 -2.08 13.29 -2.77
CA ALA A 62 -0.90 13.41 -3.62
C ALA A 62 0.03 14.47 -3.06
N THR A 63 1.31 14.13 -2.91
CA THR A 63 2.34 15.10 -2.54
C THR A 63 3.16 15.52 -3.75
N SER A 64 3.78 16.68 -3.66
CA SER A 64 4.71 17.24 -4.64
C SER A 64 6.02 16.47 -4.78
N THR A 65 6.30 15.52 -3.87
CA THR A 65 7.53 14.74 -3.88
C THR A 65 7.45 13.62 -4.92
N LYS A 66 8.41 13.61 -5.85
CA LYS A 66 8.46 12.64 -6.95
C LYS A 66 9.66 11.71 -6.81
N VAL A 67 9.41 10.42 -7.04
CA VAL A 67 10.46 9.39 -7.05
C VAL A 67 10.48 8.74 -8.43
N ASP A 68 11.67 8.60 -9.03
CA ASP A 68 11.79 7.87 -10.28
C ASP A 68 11.61 6.36 -10.06
N VAL A 69 10.50 5.82 -10.56
CA VAL A 69 10.15 4.40 -10.46
C VAL A 69 10.14 3.71 -11.83
N SER A 70 10.75 4.34 -12.86
CA SER A 70 10.78 3.81 -14.23
C SER A 70 11.39 2.41 -14.35
N ARG A 71 12.18 1.98 -13.36
CA ARG A 71 12.86 0.67 -13.31
C ARG A 71 12.05 -0.41 -12.59
N VAL A 72 10.88 -0.08 -12.05
CA VAL A 72 10.05 -1.00 -11.27
C VAL A 72 9.10 -1.73 -12.21
N ASN A 73 9.31 -3.04 -12.37
CA ASN A 73 8.42 -3.87 -13.17
C ASN A 73 7.18 -4.28 -12.35
N VAL A 74 6.02 -3.74 -12.73
CA VAL A 74 4.71 -4.01 -12.09
C VAL A 74 3.70 -4.65 -13.04
N ASP A 75 4.13 -5.06 -14.24
CA ASP A 75 3.22 -5.58 -15.28
C ASP A 75 2.53 -6.89 -14.91
N LYS A 76 3.09 -7.65 -13.97
CA LYS A 76 2.50 -8.90 -13.47
C LYS A 76 1.39 -8.67 -12.42
N ILE A 77 1.28 -7.46 -11.89
CA ILE A 77 0.40 -7.14 -10.76
C ILE A 77 -0.86 -6.46 -11.27
N ASP A 78 -1.89 -7.26 -11.52
CA ASP A 78 -3.22 -6.79 -11.92
C ASP A 78 -4.26 -6.97 -10.80
N ASP A 79 -5.50 -6.52 -11.02
CA ASP A 79 -6.60 -6.67 -10.05
C ASP A 79 -6.84 -8.12 -9.61
N LYS A 80 -6.59 -9.10 -10.50
CA LYS A 80 -6.68 -10.54 -10.22
C LYS A 80 -5.60 -11.03 -9.26
N TYR A 81 -4.46 -10.36 -9.19
CA TYR A 81 -3.40 -10.70 -8.23
C TYR A 81 -3.86 -10.52 -6.77
N PHE A 82 -4.80 -9.59 -6.55
CA PHE A 82 -5.33 -9.25 -5.23
C PHE A 82 -6.71 -9.85 -4.93
N SER A 83 -7.31 -10.61 -5.85
CA SER A 83 -8.51 -11.37 -5.50
C SER A 83 -8.13 -12.42 -4.47
N LYS A 84 -8.82 -12.38 -3.32
CA LYS A 84 -8.78 -13.51 -2.39
C LYS A 84 -9.45 -14.69 -3.09
N GLU A 85 -8.84 -15.86 -3.03
CA GLU A 85 -9.57 -17.08 -3.32
C GLU A 85 -10.72 -17.16 -2.32
N VAL A 86 -11.93 -16.93 -2.81
CA VAL A 86 -13.14 -17.14 -2.02
C VAL A 86 -13.31 -18.64 -1.95
N GLU A 87 -12.87 -19.26 -0.86
CA GLU A 87 -13.33 -20.60 -0.52
C GLU A 87 -14.86 -20.53 -0.50
N LYS A 88 -15.51 -21.15 -1.51
CA LYS A 88 -16.95 -21.37 -1.46
C LYS A 88 -17.21 -22.12 -0.16
N LYS A 89 -17.98 -21.52 0.76
CA LYS A 89 -18.53 -22.25 1.90
C LYS A 89 -19.29 -23.44 1.33
N VAL A 90 -18.72 -24.63 1.45
CA VAL A 90 -19.48 -25.87 1.27
C VAL A 90 -20.43 -25.90 2.46
N GLU A 91 -21.74 -25.93 2.22
CA GLU A 91 -22.73 -26.21 3.27
C GLU A 91 -22.39 -27.59 3.86
N LYS A 92 -21.86 -27.63 5.08
CA LYS A 92 -21.67 -28.86 5.85
C LYS A 92 -22.33 -28.66 7.21
N GLY A 93 -23.18 -29.63 7.53
CA GLY A 93 -24.10 -29.62 8.67
C GLY A 93 -23.41 -29.50 10.04
N GLU A 94 -24.25 -29.17 11.01
CA GLU A 94 -23.94 -28.97 12.42
C GLU A 94 -23.24 -30.20 13.01
N GLY A 95 -21.95 -30.09 13.37
CA GLY A 95 -21.27 -31.16 14.11
C GLY A 95 -19.76 -31.03 14.29
N GLU A 96 -19.03 -30.46 13.34
CA GLU A 96 -17.55 -30.46 13.34
C GLU A 96 -16.96 -29.04 13.25
N PHE A 97 -17.56 -28.06 13.92
CA PHE A 97 -17.26 -26.64 13.71
C PHE A 97 -16.21 -26.03 14.67
N PHE A 98 -15.62 -26.77 15.62
CA PHE A 98 -14.80 -26.13 16.66
C PHE A 98 -13.42 -26.71 16.98
N GLU A 99 -12.95 -27.76 16.30
CA GLU A 99 -11.57 -28.23 16.45
C GLU A 99 -10.87 -28.31 15.08
N GLU A 100 -9.64 -27.79 15.01
CA GLU A 100 -8.69 -27.90 13.88
C GLU A 100 -8.92 -27.07 12.59
N LYS A 101 -9.31 -25.79 12.69
CA LYS A 101 -8.97 -24.79 11.63
C LYS A 101 -8.41 -23.48 12.17
N LYS A 102 -7.70 -23.53 13.30
CA LYS A 102 -6.74 -22.51 13.68
C LYS A 102 -5.43 -22.82 12.96
N GLU A 103 -5.05 -21.95 12.01
CA GLU A 103 -3.66 -21.55 11.67
C GLU A 103 -3.22 -21.57 10.18
N GLU A 104 -3.91 -22.21 9.23
CA GLU A 104 -3.41 -22.19 7.84
C GLU A 104 -3.84 -20.97 6.99
N LYS A 105 -4.78 -20.14 7.47
CA LYS A 105 -5.42 -19.10 6.67
C LYS A 105 -4.64 -17.81 6.39
N ASN A 106 -3.33 -17.74 6.68
CA ASN A 106 -2.56 -16.50 6.46
C ASN A 106 -1.11 -16.72 6.01
N VAL A 107 -0.76 -17.86 5.42
CA VAL A 107 0.52 -17.93 4.72
C VAL A 107 0.36 -17.17 3.40
N LEU A 108 0.80 -15.90 3.39
CA LEU A 108 0.96 -15.14 2.14
C LEU A 108 1.73 -16.03 1.15
N PRO A 109 1.20 -16.27 -0.07
CA PRO A 109 1.88 -17.10 -1.06
C PRO A 109 3.33 -16.66 -1.22
N GLN A 110 4.24 -17.63 -1.29
CA GLN A 110 5.69 -17.38 -1.39
C GLN A 110 5.99 -16.40 -2.54
N GLU A 111 5.29 -16.56 -3.66
CA GLU A 111 5.33 -15.68 -4.82
C GLU A 111 5.10 -14.21 -4.46
N LYS A 112 4.10 -13.91 -3.63
CA LYS A 112 3.80 -12.52 -3.23
C LYS A 112 4.91 -11.91 -2.40
N LYS A 113 5.61 -12.72 -1.60
CA LYS A 113 6.76 -12.26 -0.81
C LYS A 113 7.95 -11.98 -1.70
N ASP A 114 8.16 -12.80 -2.73
CA ASP A 114 9.31 -12.65 -3.63
C ASP A 114 9.09 -11.51 -4.63
N ASP A 115 7.87 -11.33 -5.13
CA ASP A 115 7.47 -10.16 -5.92
C ASP A 115 7.63 -8.87 -5.11
N GLN A 116 7.24 -8.88 -3.82
CA GLN A 116 7.46 -7.74 -2.92
C GLN A 116 8.95 -7.42 -2.79
N LYS A 117 9.81 -8.41 -2.55
CA LYS A 117 11.26 -8.19 -2.41
C LYS A 117 11.86 -7.64 -3.69
N ALA A 118 11.43 -8.12 -4.86
CA ALA A 118 11.91 -7.65 -6.15
C ALA A 118 11.56 -6.17 -6.37
N VAL A 119 10.32 -5.78 -6.09
CA VAL A 119 9.85 -4.39 -6.18
C VAL A 119 10.58 -3.51 -5.14
N ASP A 120 10.66 -3.96 -3.89
CA ASP A 120 11.30 -3.23 -2.80
C ASP A 120 12.79 -2.99 -3.06
N ALA A 121 13.51 -3.95 -3.64
CA ALA A 121 14.92 -3.81 -3.96
C ALA A 121 15.20 -2.68 -4.96
N VAL A 122 14.28 -2.45 -5.89
CA VAL A 122 14.38 -1.33 -6.85
C VAL A 122 13.94 -0.02 -6.21
N LEU A 123 12.82 -0.02 -5.47
CA LEU A 123 12.31 1.17 -4.80
C LEU A 123 13.28 1.71 -3.75
N LEU A 124 13.93 0.84 -2.97
CA LEU A 124 14.91 1.26 -1.97
C LEU A 124 16.07 2.02 -2.59
N LYS A 125 16.58 1.56 -3.75
CA LYS A 125 17.64 2.27 -4.48
C LYS A 125 17.19 3.66 -4.92
N ALA A 126 15.96 3.78 -5.43
CA ALA A 126 15.40 5.07 -5.84
C ALA A 126 15.18 6.01 -4.65
N ILE A 127 14.76 5.48 -3.50
CA ILE A 127 14.53 6.25 -2.28
C ILE A 127 15.84 6.72 -1.65
N GLU A 128 16.90 5.90 -1.69
CA GLU A 128 18.22 6.26 -1.17
C GLU A 128 18.90 7.35 -2.01
N CYS A 129 18.53 7.50 -3.29
CA CYS A 129 19.00 8.61 -4.12
C CYS A 129 18.43 9.98 -3.69
N VAL A 130 17.30 10.01 -2.97
CA VAL A 130 16.69 11.25 -2.50
C VAL A 130 17.03 11.45 -1.01
N PRO A 131 17.72 12.54 -0.64
CA PRO A 131 18.10 12.78 0.75
C PRO A 131 16.86 12.84 1.64
N GLU A 132 16.96 12.24 2.83
CA GLU A 132 15.93 12.23 3.88
C GLU A 132 14.59 11.53 3.54
N LEU A 133 14.41 11.05 2.30
CA LEU A 133 13.14 10.45 1.87
C LEU A 133 12.80 9.18 2.64
N LYS A 134 13.81 8.38 3.03
CA LYS A 134 13.61 7.20 3.87
C LYS A 134 13.01 7.55 5.24
N ALA A 135 13.53 8.60 5.88
CA ALA A 135 13.00 9.10 7.14
C ALA A 135 11.60 9.69 6.95
N TYR A 136 11.40 10.45 5.87
CA TYR A 136 10.09 10.98 5.48
C TYR A 136 9.05 9.87 5.32
N LEU A 137 9.35 8.80 4.60
CA LEU A 137 8.44 7.66 4.42
C LEU A 137 8.12 6.97 5.75
N SER A 138 9.12 6.75 6.61
CA SER A 138 8.92 6.08 7.91
C SER A 138 8.04 6.88 8.89
N ALA A 139 8.00 8.20 8.74
CA ALA A 139 7.23 9.08 9.59
C ALA A 139 5.74 9.07 9.22
N ARG A 140 4.88 9.18 10.24
CA ARG A 140 3.44 9.36 10.05
C ARG A 140 3.11 10.84 9.81
N PHE A 141 2.15 11.09 8.94
CA PHE A 141 1.56 12.40 8.76
C PHE A 141 0.42 12.61 9.77
N SER A 142 0.61 13.52 10.72
CA SER A 142 -0.43 13.89 11.69
C SER A 142 -0.59 15.40 11.72
N LEU A 143 -1.84 15.88 11.76
CA LEU A 143 -2.12 17.29 11.99
C LEU A 143 -2.01 17.59 13.49
N LYS A 144 -1.23 18.62 13.84
CA LYS A 144 -1.19 19.11 15.22
C LYS A 144 -2.33 20.11 15.45
N SER A 145 -2.68 20.34 16.71
CA SER A 145 -3.66 21.37 17.06
C SER A 145 -3.25 22.72 16.46
N GLY A 146 -4.19 23.38 15.78
CA GLY A 146 -3.96 24.65 15.07
C GLY A 146 -3.47 24.54 13.62
N MET A 147 -3.12 23.34 13.14
CA MET A 147 -2.73 23.12 11.74
C MET A 147 -3.98 22.91 10.87
N LYS A 148 -4.20 23.77 9.87
CA LYS A 148 -5.36 23.66 8.97
C LYS A 148 -4.98 22.96 7.66
N PRO A 149 -5.66 21.86 7.27
CA PRO A 149 -5.31 21.09 6.08
C PRO A 149 -5.26 21.88 4.77
N HIS A 150 -6.14 22.88 4.62
CA HIS A 150 -6.22 23.72 3.42
C HIS A 150 -5.08 24.73 3.29
N GLU A 151 -4.30 24.94 4.35
CA GLU A 151 -3.11 25.80 4.32
C GLU A 151 -1.85 25.01 3.97
N PHE A 152 -1.89 23.67 4.01
CA PHE A 152 -0.75 22.84 3.62
C PHE A 152 -0.64 22.71 2.11
N VAL A 153 0.59 22.88 1.63
CA VAL A 153 0.99 22.45 0.29
C VAL A 153 1.58 21.04 0.45
N PHE A 154 0.95 20.08 -0.21
CA PHE A 154 1.37 18.68 -0.22
C PHE A 154 2.33 18.43 -1.37
#